data_AF-A0A5N0EDU6-F1
#
_entry.id   AF-A0A5N0EDU6-F1
#
_cell.length_a   1.000
_cell.length_b   1.000
_cell.length_c   1.000
_cell.angle_alpha   90.00
_cell.angle_beta   90.00
_cell.angle_gamma   90.00
#
_symmetry.space_group_name_H-M   'P 1'
#
loop_
_entity.id
_entity.type
_entity.pdbx_description
1 polymer ?
#
loop_
_entity_poly.entity_id
_entity_poly.type
_entity_poly.pdbx_seq_one_letter_code
_entity_poly.pdbx_strand_id
1 'polypeptide(L)'
;MNHPDQGREALARQLRQLRSEHPELSLRTIGHRAQVSHTTVSRALSTEDKLPSWPSIAAITRVLGGAGVEVQPLWLWASTGTPPAPVADESAPQTEPTDTRHPWFVPVCSVATIGLIVLAIAHNAIPAQSTADRWLGDLAQTVFATAATIAFGVRTLRTAGTERRWYLLACLASACWSVAMVSWIAVHEIGGDHHRGTLVVEYGFHGYSLLMITALWLRLRTTHSARAPRLNTGRTVALITVVALSVPSAIWILTALLDNDPSSPDDAQIWLIYLYPLADGALFTMALLTALSGARITQSRLLASAFGAHAVASILATVYTVADGSTDLLASSEFGFTTFTVLLALAAIAPTDNRTRPPHHLGIVVHVMQVAGLLAIAVYTLTLATGTLPPAVTPYSAATLLLLLLVALITSLYHPTSTRSDR
;
A
#
# COMPACT_ATOMS: atom_id res chain seq x y z
N MET A 1 1.59 -1.24 49.61
CA MET A 1 2.63 -0.76 48.68
C MET A 1 2.17 -1.10 47.27
N ASN A 2 2.13 -0.12 46.37
CA ASN A 2 1.67 -0.34 45.00
C ASN A 2 2.75 -1.08 44.19
N HIS A 3 2.47 -2.33 43.83
CA HIS A 3 3.36 -3.16 43.00
C HIS A 3 3.84 -2.50 41.68
N PRO A 4 3.04 -1.66 40.98
CA PRO A 4 3.51 -0.96 39.78
C PRO A 4 4.60 0.09 40.03
N ASP A 5 4.60 0.74 41.21
CA ASP A 5 5.54 1.81 41.53
C ASP A 5 6.94 1.24 41.75
N GLN A 6 7.03 0.06 42.36
CA GLN A 6 8.28 -0.69 42.52
C GLN A 6 8.86 -1.14 41.17
N GLY A 7 8.01 -1.62 40.25
CA GLY A 7 8.43 -1.97 38.89
C GLY A 7 8.94 -0.75 38.11
N ARG A 8 8.27 0.40 38.24
CA ARG A 8 8.72 1.68 37.65
C ARG A 8 10.06 2.12 38.22
N GLU A 9 10.25 2.04 39.53
CA GLU A 9 11.51 2.41 40.17
C GLU A 9 12.66 1.49 39.74
N ALA A 10 12.42 0.17 39.70
CA ALA A 10 13.41 -0.81 39.25
C ALA A 10 13.81 -0.58 37.79
N LEU A 11 12.83 -0.35 36.90
CA LEU A 11 13.08 -0.02 35.50
C LEU A 11 13.90 1.28 35.35
N ALA A 12 13.47 2.35 36.02
CA ALA A 12 14.15 3.64 35.97
C ALA A 12 15.57 3.56 36.55
N ARG A 13 15.80 2.71 37.56
CA ARG A 13 17.13 2.46 38.13
C ARG A 13 18.03 1.73 37.13
N GLN A 14 17.54 0.66 36.49
CA GLN A 14 18.30 -0.08 35.46
C GLN A 14 18.67 0.82 34.28
N LEU A 15 17.73 1.62 33.78
CA LEU A 15 18.00 2.54 32.66
C LEU A 15 18.97 3.67 33.06
N ARG A 16 18.93 4.13 34.32
CA ARG A 16 19.91 5.10 34.83
C ARG A 16 21.30 4.49 34.98
N GLN A 17 21.39 3.23 35.39
CA GLN A 17 22.66 2.49 35.45
C GLN A 17 23.27 2.36 34.05
N LEU A 18 22.52 1.86 33.07
CA LEU A 18 22.97 1.78 31.67
C LEU A 18 23.39 3.15 31.12
N ARG A 19 22.68 4.23 31.49
CA ARG A 19 23.08 5.59 31.11
C ARG A 19 24.39 6.03 31.77
N SER A 20 24.66 5.62 33.01
CA SER A 20 25.88 6.01 33.72
C SER A 20 27.15 5.42 33.10
N GLU A 21 27.02 4.31 32.35
CA GLU A 21 28.10 3.72 31.55
C GLU A 21 28.41 4.53 30.28
N HIS A 22 27.51 5.45 29.89
CA HIS A 22 27.60 6.30 28.70
C HIS A 22 27.38 7.80 29.03
N PRO A 23 28.24 8.43 29.85
CA PRO A 23 28.04 9.81 30.32
C PRO A 23 28.05 10.85 29.19
N GLU A 24 28.66 10.54 28.04
CA GLU A 24 28.70 11.37 26.84
C GLU A 24 27.33 11.50 26.14
N LEU A 25 26.40 10.58 26.41
CA LEU A 25 25.08 10.56 25.77
C LEU A 25 24.11 11.48 26.51
N SER A 26 23.93 12.69 25.98
CA SER A 26 22.86 13.59 26.41
C SER A 26 21.47 12.98 26.15
N LEU A 27 20.44 13.39 26.91
CA LEU A 27 19.05 12.95 26.68
C LEU A 27 18.57 13.22 25.24
N ARG A 28 19.03 14.33 24.64
CA ARG A 28 18.73 14.67 23.25
C ARG A 28 19.41 13.71 22.28
N THR A 29 20.67 13.37 22.53
CA THR A 29 21.44 12.39 21.73
C THR A 29 20.80 11.01 21.78
N ILE A 30 20.40 10.55 22.98
CA ILE A 30 19.70 9.28 23.16
C ILE A 30 18.38 9.29 22.39
N GLY A 31 17.57 10.35 22.56
CA GLY A 31 16.29 10.49 21.86
C GLY A 31 16.45 10.47 20.34
N HIS A 32 17.44 11.20 19.83
CA HIS A 32 17.75 11.22 18.40
C HIS A 32 18.13 9.82 17.88
N ARG A 33 19.07 9.13 18.54
CA ARG A 33 19.52 7.78 18.13
C ARG A 33 18.42 6.72 18.26
N ALA A 34 17.62 6.79 19.31
CA ALA A 34 16.49 5.88 19.54
C ALA A 34 15.22 6.26 18.74
N GLN A 35 15.26 7.36 17.98
CA GLN A 35 14.10 7.93 17.27
C GLN A 35 12.87 8.19 18.16
N VAL A 36 13.10 8.67 19.39
CA VAL A 36 12.06 9.07 20.35
C VAL A 36 12.29 10.50 20.85
N SER A 37 11.25 11.18 21.34
CA SER A 37 11.44 12.53 21.88
C SER A 37 12.32 12.52 23.14
N HIS A 38 13.12 13.57 23.35
CA HIS A 38 13.92 13.71 24.58
C HIS A 38 13.05 13.67 25.85
N THR A 39 11.79 14.13 25.78
CA THR A 39 10.80 14.01 26.87
C THR A 39 10.35 12.57 27.12
N THR A 40 10.40 11.70 26.12
CA THR A 40 10.15 10.24 26.29
C THR A 40 11.33 9.58 26.98
N VAL A 41 12.57 9.97 26.64
CA VAL A 41 13.77 9.50 27.32
C VAL A 41 13.79 9.95 28.78
N SER A 42 13.48 11.23 29.05
CA SER A 42 13.36 11.75 30.41
C SER A 42 12.36 10.95 31.24
N ARG A 43 11.18 10.66 30.68
CA ARG A 43 10.13 9.84 31.31
C ARG A 43 10.53 8.39 31.54
N ALA A 44 11.33 7.81 30.65
CA ALA A 44 11.84 6.45 30.83
C ALA A 44 12.83 6.35 32.01
N LEU A 45 13.58 7.43 32.26
CA LEU A 45 14.59 7.52 33.32
C LEU A 45 14.03 8.05 34.65
N SER A 46 12.81 8.59 34.66
CA SER A 46 12.10 9.05 35.84
C SER A 46 11.07 8.03 36.31
N THR A 47 10.59 8.18 37.53
CA THR A 47 9.51 7.35 38.12
C THR A 47 8.12 7.92 37.87
N GLU A 48 7.96 8.74 36.81
CA GLU A 48 6.71 9.44 36.49
C GLU A 48 5.52 8.50 36.22
N ASP A 49 4.31 9.06 36.30
CA ASP A 49 3.06 8.30 36.20
C ASP A 49 2.79 7.63 34.85
N LYS A 50 3.40 8.14 33.78
CA LYS A 50 3.13 7.64 32.43
C LYS A 50 4.34 6.92 31.85
N LEU A 51 4.30 5.60 31.98
CA LEU A 51 5.29 4.69 31.39
C LEU A 51 5.30 4.78 29.85
N PRO A 52 6.46 4.95 29.21
CA PRO A 52 6.58 4.84 27.76
C PRO A 52 6.24 3.44 27.24
N SER A 53 5.83 3.35 25.97
CA SER A 53 5.56 2.07 25.31
C SER A 53 6.82 1.19 25.21
N TRP A 54 6.66 -0.13 25.27
CA TRP A 54 7.77 -1.09 25.14
C TRP A 54 8.72 -0.81 23.96
N PRO A 55 8.26 -0.53 22.73
CA PRO A 55 9.18 -0.23 21.62
C PRO A 55 10.09 0.99 21.88
N SER A 56 9.62 1.97 22.65
CA SER A 56 10.45 3.13 23.04
C SER A 56 11.49 2.76 24.08
N ILE A 57 11.12 1.96 25.09
CA ILE A 57 12.06 1.47 26.10
C ILE A 57 13.12 0.58 25.46
N ALA A 58 12.73 -0.39 24.65
CA ALA A 58 13.66 -1.26 23.93
C ALA A 58 14.63 -0.49 23.02
N ALA A 59 14.16 0.57 22.34
CA ALA A 59 15.02 1.43 21.53
C ALA A 59 16.01 2.24 22.39
N ILE A 60 15.58 2.78 23.53
CA ILE A 60 16.43 3.48 24.48
C ILE A 60 17.48 2.53 25.06
N THR A 61 17.08 1.34 25.53
CA THR A 61 17.97 0.30 26.08
C THR A 61 19.06 -0.09 25.08
N ARG A 62 18.71 -0.30 23.80
CA ARG A 62 19.69 -0.62 22.76
C ARG A 62 20.72 0.49 22.54
N VAL A 63 20.28 1.76 22.58
CA VAL A 63 21.20 2.92 22.43
C VAL A 63 22.15 3.04 23.61
N LEU A 64 21.71 2.59 24.80
CA LEU A 64 22.51 2.55 26.02
C LEU A 64 23.32 1.24 26.17
N GLY A 65 23.44 0.42 25.12
CA GLY A 65 24.22 -0.82 25.15
C GLY A 65 23.59 -1.99 25.91
N GLY A 66 22.38 -1.84 26.47
CA GLY A 66 21.72 -2.87 27.25
C GLY A 66 21.01 -3.93 26.42
N ALA A 67 20.84 -5.12 26.99
CA ALA A 67 20.03 -6.20 26.41
C ALA A 67 18.55 -5.98 26.72
N GLY A 68 17.69 -6.01 25.69
CA GLY A 68 16.25 -5.82 25.87
C GLY A 68 15.62 -6.86 26.81
N VAL A 69 16.20 -8.05 26.88
CA VAL A 69 15.72 -9.20 27.65
C VAL A 69 15.83 -9.00 29.17
N GLU A 70 16.77 -8.16 29.61
CA GLU A 70 16.92 -7.79 31.03
C GLU A 70 15.91 -6.72 31.44
N VAL A 71 15.56 -5.83 30.51
CA VAL A 71 14.71 -4.67 30.77
C VAL A 71 13.22 -4.98 30.54
N GLN A 72 12.90 -5.96 29.68
CA GLN A 72 11.52 -6.34 29.36
C GLN A 72 10.70 -6.80 30.58
N PRO A 73 11.23 -7.66 31.48
CA PRO A 73 10.49 -8.08 32.67
C PRO A 73 10.21 -6.91 33.61
N LEU A 74 11.13 -5.96 33.75
CA LEU A 74 10.95 -4.75 34.55
C LEU A 74 9.87 -3.84 33.97
N TRP A 75 9.82 -3.70 32.63
CA TRP A 75 8.77 -2.94 31.95
C TRP A 75 7.40 -3.61 32.09
N LEU A 76 7.33 -4.93 31.97
CA LEU A 76 6.10 -5.70 32.19
C LEU A 76 5.62 -5.53 33.63
N TRP A 77 6.52 -5.59 34.61
CA TRP A 77 6.19 -5.33 36.01
C TRP A 77 5.67 -3.90 36.23
N ALA A 78 6.36 -2.90 35.67
CA ALA A 78 5.95 -1.50 35.74
C ALA A 78 4.57 -1.25 35.10
N SER A 79 4.23 -1.98 34.03
CA SER A 79 2.98 -1.77 33.28
C SER A 79 1.80 -2.59 33.78
N THR A 80 2.04 -3.81 34.29
CA THR A 80 0.97 -4.76 34.69
C THR A 80 0.88 -4.96 36.21
N GLY A 81 1.87 -4.48 36.97
CA GLY A 81 1.96 -4.70 38.41
C GLY A 81 2.42 -6.11 38.82
N THR A 82 2.75 -6.99 37.86
CA THR A 82 3.19 -8.37 38.15
C THR A 82 4.72 -8.44 38.24
N PRO A 83 5.31 -8.80 39.39
CA PRO A 83 6.77 -8.90 39.53
C PRO A 83 7.35 -9.98 38.61
N PRO A 84 8.58 -9.79 38.09
CA PRO A 84 9.23 -10.80 37.28
C PRO A 84 9.46 -12.05 38.12
N ALA A 85 9.07 -13.21 37.59
CA ALA A 85 9.42 -14.49 38.22
C ALA A 85 10.96 -14.60 38.29
N PRO A 86 11.53 -15.16 39.38
CA PRO A 86 12.96 -15.38 39.47
C PRO A 86 13.40 -16.23 38.27
N VAL A 87 14.33 -15.67 37.49
CA VAL A 87 14.83 -16.29 36.27
C VAL A 87 15.49 -17.61 36.67
N ALA A 88 14.83 -18.73 36.36
CA ALA A 88 15.50 -20.01 36.32
C ALA A 88 16.55 -19.91 35.21
N ASP A 89 17.76 -20.34 35.55
CA ASP A 89 19.00 -20.23 34.77
C ASP A 89 18.90 -21.00 33.44
N GLU A 90 18.12 -20.48 32.50
CA GLU A 90 17.86 -21.10 31.21
C GLU A 90 18.67 -20.34 30.15
N SER A 91 19.96 -20.68 30.14
CA SER A 91 20.94 -20.36 29.10
C SER A 91 20.58 -21.04 27.77
N ALA A 92 19.39 -20.79 27.24
CA ALA A 92 19.08 -21.08 25.85
C ALA A 92 19.50 -19.86 25.02
N PRO A 93 20.36 -20.01 24.00
CA PRO A 93 20.70 -18.92 23.11
C PRO A 93 19.40 -18.41 22.47
N GLN A 94 18.92 -17.26 22.93
CA GLN A 94 17.83 -16.56 22.29
C GLN A 94 18.33 -16.13 20.93
N THR A 95 17.84 -16.80 19.90
CA THR A 95 17.97 -16.39 18.52
C THR A 95 17.47 -14.95 18.45
N GLU A 96 18.38 -13.98 18.31
CA GLU A 96 17.98 -12.64 17.87
C GLU A 96 17.04 -12.85 16.67
N PRO A 97 15.88 -12.17 16.62
CA PRO A 97 15.05 -12.21 15.43
C PRO A 97 15.91 -11.64 14.32
N THR A 98 16.53 -12.55 13.59
CA THR A 98 17.38 -12.29 12.43
C THR A 98 16.51 -11.39 11.58
N ASP A 99 16.99 -10.18 11.34
CA ASP A 99 16.34 -9.17 10.52
C ASP A 99 15.90 -9.88 9.23
N THR A 100 14.65 -10.36 9.18
CA THR A 100 14.13 -11.20 8.11
C THR A 100 13.80 -10.30 6.94
N ARG A 101 14.80 -9.54 6.51
CA ARG A 101 14.88 -9.04 5.15
C ARG A 101 14.83 -10.29 4.31
N HIS A 102 13.73 -10.53 3.61
CA HIS A 102 13.77 -11.49 2.51
C HIS A 102 14.88 -10.98 1.58
N PRO A 103 16.02 -11.68 1.45
CA PRO A 103 17.18 -11.16 0.71
C PRO A 103 16.84 -10.88 -0.77
N TRP A 104 15.73 -11.44 -1.21
CA TRP A 104 15.13 -11.32 -2.53
C TRP A 104 14.25 -10.09 -2.74
N PHE A 105 13.84 -9.36 -1.69
CA PHE A 105 12.90 -8.23 -1.85
C PHE A 105 13.46 -7.09 -2.71
N VAL A 106 14.72 -6.68 -2.47
CA VAL A 106 15.37 -5.63 -3.26
C VAL A 106 15.60 -6.10 -4.71
N PRO A 107 16.17 -7.30 -4.96
CA PRO A 107 16.27 -7.86 -6.32
C PRO A 107 14.93 -7.92 -7.05
N VAL A 108 13.86 -8.41 -6.41
CA VAL A 108 12.53 -8.52 -7.02
C VAL A 108 11.95 -7.15 -7.35
N CYS A 109 12.07 -6.16 -6.45
CA CYS A 109 11.69 -4.77 -6.74
C CYS A 109 12.46 -4.20 -7.93
N SER A 110 13.77 -4.45 -8.03
CA SER A 110 14.59 -3.97 -9.14
C SER A 110 14.18 -4.63 -10.46
N VAL A 111 14.00 -5.95 -10.49
CA VAL A 111 13.55 -6.68 -11.70
C VAL A 111 12.15 -6.22 -12.13
N ALA A 112 11.23 -6.09 -11.19
CA ALA A 112 9.88 -5.60 -11.48
C ALA A 112 9.88 -4.16 -12.02
N THR A 113 10.69 -3.27 -11.42
CA THR A 113 10.84 -1.88 -11.89
C THR A 113 11.42 -1.83 -13.29
N ILE A 114 12.48 -2.60 -13.55
CA ILE A 114 13.11 -2.69 -14.87
C ILE A 114 12.13 -3.26 -15.90
N GLY A 115 11.40 -4.33 -15.53
CA GLY A 115 10.37 -4.93 -16.37
C GLY A 115 9.26 -3.95 -16.74
N LEU A 116 8.75 -3.17 -15.77
CA LEU A 116 7.78 -2.11 -16.03
C LEU A 116 8.31 -1.02 -16.95
N ILE A 117 9.57 -0.61 -16.80
CA ILE A 117 10.21 0.38 -17.68
C ILE A 117 10.32 -0.16 -19.11
N VAL A 118 10.78 -1.40 -19.26
CA VAL A 118 10.90 -2.07 -20.57
C VAL A 118 9.53 -2.20 -21.23
N LEU A 119 8.51 -2.59 -20.47
CA LEU A 119 7.14 -2.71 -20.95
C LEU A 119 6.53 -1.35 -21.32
N ALA A 120 6.81 -0.29 -20.54
CA ALA A 120 6.39 1.09 -20.86
C ALA A 120 6.97 1.57 -22.20
N ILE A 121 8.25 1.25 -22.43
CA ILE A 121 8.95 1.58 -23.67
C ILE A 121 8.36 0.76 -24.82
N ALA A 122 8.13 -0.54 -24.63
CA ALA A 122 7.55 -1.41 -25.65
C ALA A 122 6.14 -0.97 -26.07
N HIS A 123 5.24 -0.68 -25.11
CA HIS A 123 3.88 -0.23 -25.42
C HIS A 123 3.82 1.14 -26.12
N ASN A 124 4.78 2.04 -25.89
CA ASN A 124 4.82 3.35 -26.57
C ASN A 124 5.58 3.34 -27.90
N ALA A 125 6.44 2.34 -28.14
CA ALA A 125 7.28 2.27 -29.33
C ALA A 125 6.62 1.55 -30.52
N ILE A 126 5.49 0.87 -30.31
CA ILE A 126 4.81 0.06 -31.34
C ILE A 126 3.53 0.79 -31.76
N PRO A 127 3.50 1.48 -32.92
CA PRO A 127 2.38 2.32 -33.35
C PRO A 127 1.17 1.53 -33.91
N ALA A 128 1.03 0.25 -33.57
CA ALA A 128 -0.17 -0.54 -33.85
C ALA A 128 -0.29 -1.59 -32.76
N GLN A 129 -1.38 -1.57 -31.97
CA GLN A 129 -1.69 -2.64 -31.01
C GLN A 129 -1.89 -3.94 -31.78
N SER A 130 -0.80 -4.69 -31.97
CA SER A 130 -0.91 -6.04 -32.48
C SER A 130 -1.66 -6.87 -31.44
N THR A 131 -2.41 -7.88 -31.87
CA THR A 131 -3.07 -8.83 -30.94
C THR A 131 -2.07 -9.42 -29.94
N ALA A 132 -0.80 -9.54 -30.33
CA ALA A 132 0.28 -10.01 -29.47
C ALA A 132 0.59 -9.04 -28.30
N ASP A 133 0.48 -7.73 -28.49
CA ASP A 133 0.76 -6.74 -27.44
C ASP A 133 -0.34 -6.73 -26.38
N ARG A 134 -1.62 -6.86 -26.80
CA ARG A 134 -2.77 -7.01 -25.89
C ARG A 134 -2.65 -8.28 -25.05
N TRP A 135 -2.35 -9.40 -25.70
CA TRP A 135 -2.08 -10.68 -25.04
C TRP A 135 -0.99 -10.58 -23.97
N LEU A 136 0.09 -9.87 -24.27
CA LEU A 136 1.20 -9.72 -23.34
C LEU A 136 0.77 -8.93 -22.10
N GLY A 137 -0.02 -7.87 -22.27
CA GLY A 137 -0.59 -7.09 -21.17
C GLY A 137 -1.50 -7.92 -20.26
N ASP A 138 -2.45 -8.65 -20.84
CA ASP A 138 -3.40 -9.48 -20.09
C ASP A 138 -2.72 -10.63 -19.36
N LEU A 139 -1.75 -11.28 -20.01
CA LEU A 139 -0.93 -12.32 -19.39
C LEU A 139 -0.12 -11.76 -18.22
N ALA A 140 0.52 -10.60 -18.41
CA ALA A 140 1.30 -9.94 -17.35
C ALA A 140 0.41 -9.63 -16.14
N GLN A 141 -0.75 -9.00 -16.37
CA GLN A 141 -1.71 -8.69 -15.31
C GLN A 141 -2.13 -9.95 -14.53
N THR A 142 -2.42 -11.04 -15.24
CA THR A 142 -2.81 -12.32 -14.64
C THR A 142 -1.69 -12.90 -13.76
N VAL A 143 -0.45 -12.92 -14.27
CA VAL A 143 0.71 -13.45 -13.56
C VAL A 143 0.98 -12.64 -12.28
N PHE A 144 0.99 -11.30 -12.37
CA PHE A 144 1.28 -10.46 -11.22
C PHE A 144 0.15 -10.43 -10.19
N ALA A 145 -1.12 -10.45 -10.62
CA ALA A 145 -2.25 -10.58 -9.69
C ALA A 145 -2.24 -11.93 -8.96
N THR A 146 -1.88 -13.01 -9.65
CA THR A 146 -1.71 -14.34 -9.05
C THR A 146 -0.56 -14.34 -8.04
N ALA A 147 0.58 -13.72 -8.38
CA ALA A 147 1.70 -13.57 -7.46
C ALA A 147 1.32 -12.77 -6.21
N ALA A 148 0.56 -11.68 -6.35
CA ALA A 148 0.03 -10.92 -5.23
C ALA A 148 -0.89 -11.78 -4.34
N THR A 149 -1.78 -12.56 -4.96
CA THR A 149 -2.68 -13.51 -4.27
C THR A 149 -1.89 -14.50 -3.41
N ILE A 150 -0.89 -15.16 -3.99
CA ILE A 150 -0.05 -16.13 -3.27
C ILE A 150 0.70 -15.44 -2.12
N ALA A 151 1.30 -14.28 -2.37
CA ALA A 151 2.06 -13.55 -1.36
C ALA A 151 1.18 -13.11 -0.17
N PHE A 152 -0.02 -12.57 -0.43
CA PHE A 152 -0.98 -12.25 0.62
C PHE A 152 -1.49 -13.50 1.35
N GLY A 153 -1.71 -14.60 0.63
CA GLY A 153 -2.08 -15.89 1.23
C GLY A 153 -1.02 -16.41 2.20
N VAL A 154 0.25 -16.44 1.78
CA VAL A 154 1.38 -16.84 2.65
C VAL A 154 1.45 -15.95 3.89
N ARG A 155 1.25 -14.63 3.75
CA ARG A 155 1.23 -13.73 4.91
C ARG A 155 0.04 -13.95 5.82
N THR A 156 -1.12 -14.26 5.27
CA THR A 156 -2.31 -14.62 6.05
C THR A 156 -2.03 -15.82 6.95
N LEU A 157 -1.30 -16.82 6.45
CA LEU A 157 -0.92 -18.00 7.22
C LEU A 157 0.13 -17.71 8.31
N ARG A 158 0.98 -16.69 8.11
CA ARG A 158 2.08 -16.34 9.03
C ARG A 158 1.72 -15.28 10.08
N THR A 159 0.58 -14.63 9.94
CA THR A 159 0.17 -13.51 10.81
C THR A 159 -1.03 -13.89 11.68
N ALA A 160 -1.26 -13.15 12.76
CA ALA A 160 -2.36 -13.38 13.68
C ALA A 160 -3.20 -12.10 13.89
N GLY A 161 -4.36 -12.24 14.53
CA GLY A 161 -5.20 -11.12 14.93
C GLY A 161 -5.77 -10.31 13.76
N THR A 162 -5.79 -8.98 13.92
CA THR A 162 -6.32 -8.04 12.93
C THR A 162 -5.44 -7.96 11.67
N GLU A 163 -4.14 -8.23 11.77
CA GLU A 163 -3.25 -8.30 10.62
C GLU A 163 -3.63 -9.44 9.68
N ARG A 164 -3.89 -10.63 10.23
CA ARG A 164 -4.36 -11.78 9.46
C ARG A 164 -5.63 -11.48 8.67
N ARG A 165 -6.57 -10.75 9.27
CA ARG A 165 -7.88 -10.44 8.65
C ARG A 165 -7.73 -9.55 7.42
N TRP A 166 -6.89 -8.51 7.49
CA TRP A 166 -6.69 -7.66 6.31
C TRP A 166 -5.95 -8.42 5.21
N TYR A 167 -4.94 -9.23 5.56
CA TYR A 167 -4.20 -10.05 4.59
C TYR A 167 -5.10 -11.06 3.89
N LEU A 168 -6.01 -11.68 4.62
CA LEU A 168 -7.00 -12.61 4.05
C LEU A 168 -7.89 -11.89 3.03
N LEU A 169 -8.41 -10.71 3.38
CA LEU A 169 -9.26 -9.94 2.46
C LEU A 169 -8.50 -9.45 1.24
N ALA A 170 -7.25 -9.00 1.39
CA ALA A 170 -6.40 -8.61 0.27
C ALA A 170 -6.09 -9.82 -0.64
N CYS A 171 -5.86 -11.00 -0.05
CA CYS A 171 -5.68 -12.24 -0.79
C CYS A 171 -6.94 -12.61 -1.60
N LEU A 172 -8.10 -12.59 -0.97
CA LEU A 172 -9.38 -12.89 -1.64
C LEU A 172 -9.68 -11.88 -2.74
N ALA A 173 -9.43 -10.59 -2.49
CA ALA A 173 -9.55 -9.56 -3.51
C ALA A 173 -8.66 -9.89 -4.73
N SER A 174 -7.35 -10.08 -4.53
CA SER A 174 -6.43 -10.41 -5.63
C SER A 174 -6.80 -11.71 -6.35
N ALA A 175 -7.39 -12.68 -5.66
CA ALA A 175 -7.94 -13.88 -6.28
C ALA A 175 -9.11 -13.56 -7.21
N CYS A 176 -10.05 -12.70 -6.79
CA CYS A 176 -11.15 -12.24 -7.64
C CYS A 176 -10.65 -11.57 -8.92
N TRP A 177 -9.64 -10.69 -8.82
CA TRP A 177 -8.99 -10.09 -10.00
C TRP A 177 -8.35 -11.14 -10.91
N SER A 178 -7.63 -12.11 -10.33
CA SER A 178 -6.95 -13.15 -11.10
C SER A 178 -7.95 -14.03 -11.86
N VAL A 179 -9.07 -14.41 -11.22
CA VAL A 179 -10.15 -15.17 -11.86
C VAL A 179 -10.83 -14.35 -12.95
N ALA A 180 -11.07 -13.04 -12.71
CA ALA A 180 -11.62 -12.15 -13.72
C ALA A 180 -10.71 -12.10 -14.96
N MET A 181 -9.40 -11.90 -14.79
CA MET A 181 -8.45 -11.83 -15.91
C MET A 181 -8.34 -13.15 -16.68
N VAL A 182 -8.32 -14.30 -16.00
CA VAL A 182 -8.32 -15.60 -16.68
C VAL A 182 -9.60 -15.78 -17.50
N SER A 183 -10.75 -15.38 -16.93
CA SER A 183 -12.04 -15.45 -17.62
C SER A 183 -12.09 -14.46 -18.80
N TRP A 184 -11.53 -13.27 -18.63
CA TRP A 184 -11.40 -12.24 -19.66
C TRP A 184 -10.60 -12.78 -20.85
N ILE A 185 -9.40 -13.31 -20.61
CA ILE A 185 -8.56 -13.91 -21.67
C ILE A 185 -9.32 -15.06 -22.36
N ALA A 186 -9.99 -15.93 -21.60
CA ALA A 186 -10.72 -17.05 -22.19
C ALA A 186 -11.86 -16.61 -23.11
N VAL A 187 -12.60 -15.55 -22.73
CA VAL A 187 -13.76 -15.08 -23.49
C VAL A 187 -13.34 -14.18 -24.65
N HIS A 188 -12.49 -13.19 -24.36
CA HIS A 188 -12.16 -12.11 -25.29
C HIS A 188 -11.13 -12.58 -26.32
N GLU A 189 -10.05 -13.22 -25.87
CA GLU A 189 -8.92 -13.58 -26.73
C GLU A 189 -9.08 -14.93 -27.41
N ILE A 190 -9.62 -15.93 -26.69
CA ILE A 190 -9.81 -17.28 -27.23
C ILE A 190 -11.17 -17.41 -27.92
N GLY A 191 -12.22 -16.84 -27.31
CA GLY A 191 -13.58 -16.90 -27.83
C GLY A 191 -13.87 -15.89 -28.95
N GLY A 192 -13.09 -14.81 -29.06
CA GLY A 192 -13.32 -13.72 -30.01
C GLY A 192 -14.58 -12.89 -29.72
N ASP A 193 -15.22 -13.09 -28.56
CA ASP A 193 -16.51 -12.50 -28.23
C ASP A 193 -16.28 -11.16 -27.50
N HIS A 194 -16.02 -10.10 -28.28
CA HIS A 194 -15.56 -8.82 -27.73
C HIS A 194 -16.66 -8.02 -26.99
N HIS A 195 -17.92 -8.44 -27.10
CA HIS A 195 -19.08 -7.66 -26.65
C HIS A 195 -19.77 -8.25 -25.41
N ARG A 196 -19.33 -9.42 -24.91
CA ARG A 196 -19.95 -10.07 -23.76
C ARG A 196 -19.04 -10.00 -22.55
N GLY A 197 -19.26 -8.98 -21.73
CA GLY A 197 -18.85 -9.02 -20.32
C GLY A 197 -19.52 -10.24 -19.70
N THR A 198 -18.77 -11.33 -19.50
CA THR A 198 -19.34 -12.48 -18.81
C THR A 198 -19.58 -12.09 -17.36
N LEU A 199 -20.71 -12.53 -16.80
CA LEU A 199 -21.04 -12.32 -15.39
C LEU A 199 -19.83 -12.60 -14.47
N VAL A 200 -19.03 -13.62 -14.79
CA VAL A 200 -17.83 -14.02 -14.05
C VAL A 200 -16.76 -12.90 -14.00
N VAL A 201 -16.49 -12.23 -15.11
CA VAL A 201 -15.51 -11.13 -15.19
C VAL A 201 -15.97 -9.97 -14.29
N GLU A 202 -17.23 -9.57 -14.43
CA GLU A 202 -17.82 -8.48 -13.65
C GLU A 202 -17.85 -8.80 -12.15
N TYR A 203 -18.26 -10.02 -11.76
CA TYR A 203 -18.21 -10.48 -10.36
C TYR A 203 -16.78 -10.44 -9.81
N GLY A 204 -15.79 -10.80 -10.62
CA GLY A 204 -14.39 -10.82 -10.20
C GLY A 204 -13.83 -9.41 -9.99
N PHE A 205 -14.07 -8.47 -10.91
CA PHE A 205 -13.60 -7.09 -10.75
C PHE A 205 -14.32 -6.34 -9.62
N HIS A 206 -15.64 -6.51 -9.48
CA HIS A 206 -16.37 -5.89 -8.36
C HIS A 206 -16.04 -6.54 -7.02
N GLY A 207 -15.93 -7.87 -6.99
CA GLY A 207 -15.49 -8.61 -5.81
C GLY A 207 -14.11 -8.16 -5.34
N TYR A 208 -13.18 -7.92 -6.28
CA TYR A 208 -11.87 -7.34 -6.00
C TYR A 208 -11.99 -6.01 -5.26
N SER A 209 -12.74 -5.05 -5.80
CA SER A 209 -12.87 -3.71 -5.23
C SER A 209 -13.43 -3.78 -3.81
N LEU A 210 -14.59 -4.42 -3.62
CA LEU A 210 -15.27 -4.52 -2.32
C LEU A 210 -14.37 -5.12 -1.24
N LEU A 211 -13.69 -6.23 -1.54
CA LEU A 211 -12.82 -6.91 -0.59
C LEU A 211 -11.56 -6.09 -0.29
N MET A 212 -10.97 -5.45 -1.30
CA MET A 212 -9.76 -4.66 -1.15
C MET A 212 -9.99 -3.37 -0.35
N ILE A 213 -11.12 -2.67 -0.58
CA ILE A 213 -11.53 -1.52 0.23
C ILE A 213 -11.67 -1.92 1.70
N THR A 214 -12.32 -3.06 1.94
CA THR A 214 -12.49 -3.59 3.30
C THR A 214 -11.14 -3.93 3.93
N ALA A 215 -10.22 -4.52 3.16
CA ALA A 215 -8.85 -4.81 3.60
C ALA A 215 -8.08 -3.52 3.98
N LEU A 216 -8.11 -2.51 3.11
CA LEU A 216 -7.46 -1.21 3.33
C LEU A 216 -8.06 -0.48 4.54
N TRP A 217 -9.37 -0.57 4.76
CA TRP A 217 -10.03 -0.02 5.93
C TRP A 217 -9.57 -0.69 7.24
N LEU A 218 -9.49 -2.03 7.27
CA LEU A 218 -8.96 -2.75 8.43
C LEU A 218 -7.52 -2.35 8.72
N ARG A 219 -6.70 -2.22 7.67
CA ARG A 219 -5.31 -1.77 7.77
C ARG A 219 -5.18 -0.34 8.27
N LEU A 220 -6.05 0.56 7.82
CA LEU A 220 -6.08 1.94 8.29
C LEU A 220 -6.37 1.98 9.80
N ARG A 221 -7.28 1.14 10.29
CA ARG A 221 -7.58 1.03 11.73
C ARG A 221 -6.40 0.51 12.56
N THR A 222 -5.64 -0.47 12.05
CA THR A 222 -4.50 -1.04 12.79
C THR A 222 -3.32 -0.08 12.87
N THR A 223 -3.10 0.73 11.82
CA THR A 223 -2.01 1.71 11.78
C THR A 223 -2.24 2.94 12.68
N HIS A 224 -3.48 3.22 13.10
CA HIS A 224 -3.87 4.43 13.85
C HIS A 224 -4.02 4.30 15.37
N SER A 225 -3.60 3.19 15.99
CA SER A 225 -4.06 2.85 17.35
C SER A 225 -3.58 3.73 18.53
N ALA A 226 -2.67 4.71 18.36
CA ALA A 226 -2.07 5.34 19.56
C ALA A 226 -1.73 6.85 19.55
N ARG A 227 -1.78 7.59 18.43
CA ARG A 227 -1.16 8.96 18.42
C ARG A 227 -1.88 10.11 17.72
N ALA A 228 -3.05 9.92 17.10
CA ALA A 228 -3.72 11.02 16.40
C ALA A 228 -5.09 11.37 16.99
N PRO A 229 -5.18 12.13 18.09
CA PRO A 229 -6.40 12.84 18.43
C PRO A 229 -6.54 14.02 17.47
N ARG A 230 -7.10 13.83 16.26
CA ARG A 230 -7.64 14.89 15.36
C ARG A 230 -8.15 14.47 13.97
N LEU A 231 -8.44 13.20 13.69
CA LEU A 231 -9.06 12.81 12.41
C LEU A 231 -10.53 12.39 12.60
N ASN A 232 -11.40 13.35 12.96
CA ASN A 232 -12.81 13.25 12.58
C ASN A 232 -12.96 13.10 11.05
N THR A 233 -11.98 13.61 10.29
CA THR A 233 -11.81 13.43 8.85
C THR A 233 -11.64 11.97 8.42
N GLY A 234 -11.09 11.09 9.25
CA GLY A 234 -10.93 9.66 8.91
C GLY A 234 -12.25 8.89 8.89
N ARG A 235 -13.20 9.28 9.75
CA ARG A 235 -14.59 8.79 9.71
C ARG A 235 -15.33 9.34 8.50
N THR A 236 -15.17 10.63 8.18
CA THR A 236 -15.80 11.26 7.01
C THR A 236 -15.29 10.67 5.71
N VAL A 237 -13.98 10.44 5.56
CA VAL A 237 -13.44 9.83 4.33
C VAL A 237 -13.81 8.35 4.24
N ALA A 238 -13.79 7.60 5.34
CA ALA A 238 -14.30 6.23 5.33
C ALA A 238 -15.80 6.17 4.98
N LEU A 239 -16.60 7.15 5.42
CA LEU A 239 -18.02 7.28 5.06
C LEU A 239 -18.20 7.66 3.58
N ILE A 240 -17.41 8.60 3.06
CA ILE A 240 -17.41 8.98 1.64
C ILE A 240 -17.02 7.79 0.77
N THR A 241 -15.97 7.04 1.13
CA THR A 241 -15.58 5.81 0.44
C THR A 241 -16.70 4.77 0.50
N VAL A 242 -17.26 4.48 1.68
CA VAL A 242 -18.35 3.52 1.81
C VAL A 242 -19.55 3.96 0.96
N VAL A 243 -19.97 5.22 1.01
CA VAL A 243 -21.11 5.72 0.21
C VAL A 243 -20.80 5.71 -1.29
N ALA A 244 -19.61 6.16 -1.71
CA ALA A 244 -19.18 6.20 -3.11
C ALA A 244 -19.02 4.82 -3.75
N LEU A 245 -18.94 3.75 -2.96
CA LEU A 245 -18.77 2.37 -3.45
C LEU A 245 -20.00 1.51 -3.21
N SER A 246 -20.67 1.68 -2.07
CA SER A 246 -21.89 0.96 -1.75
C SER A 246 -23.06 1.39 -2.61
N VAL A 247 -23.15 2.66 -3.01
CA VAL A 247 -24.24 3.13 -3.88
C VAL A 247 -24.08 2.59 -5.31
N PRO A 248 -22.93 2.70 -5.99
CA PRO A 248 -22.76 2.12 -7.32
C PRO A 248 -22.80 0.59 -7.30
N SER A 249 -22.21 -0.07 -6.30
CA SER A 249 -22.29 -1.55 -6.19
C SER A 249 -23.71 -2.04 -5.91
N ALA A 250 -24.51 -1.29 -5.13
CA ALA A 250 -25.92 -1.61 -4.92
C ALA A 250 -26.76 -1.32 -6.16
N ILE A 251 -26.46 -0.25 -6.90
CA ILE A 251 -27.05 0.03 -8.21
C ILE A 251 -26.74 -1.13 -9.16
N TRP A 252 -25.49 -1.63 -9.23
CA TRP A 252 -25.12 -2.81 -10.03
C TRP A 252 -25.90 -4.07 -9.66
N ILE A 253 -25.96 -4.41 -8.38
CA ILE A 253 -26.75 -5.56 -7.93
C ILE A 253 -28.21 -5.39 -8.33
N LEU A 254 -28.76 -4.17 -8.22
CA LEU A 254 -30.13 -3.89 -8.60
C LEU A 254 -30.34 -3.95 -10.13
N THR A 255 -29.46 -3.37 -10.95
CA THR A 255 -29.58 -3.42 -12.42
C THR A 255 -29.41 -4.85 -12.93
N ALA A 256 -28.44 -5.61 -12.42
CA ALA A 256 -28.24 -7.01 -12.80
C ALA A 256 -29.36 -7.96 -12.32
N LEU A 257 -30.09 -7.59 -11.25
CA LEU A 257 -31.25 -8.34 -10.77
C LEU A 257 -32.57 -7.90 -11.43
N LEU A 258 -32.65 -6.67 -11.94
CA LEU A 258 -33.87 -6.08 -12.50
C LEU A 258 -33.91 -6.15 -14.02
N ASP A 259 -32.77 -6.25 -14.70
CA ASP A 259 -32.72 -6.31 -16.16
C ASP A 259 -32.53 -7.74 -16.68
N ASN A 260 -33.49 -8.21 -17.47
CA ASN A 260 -33.49 -9.54 -18.09
C ASN A 260 -32.80 -9.55 -19.46
N ASP A 261 -32.33 -8.40 -19.97
CA ASP A 261 -31.64 -8.33 -21.25
C ASP A 261 -30.22 -7.74 -21.13
N PRO A 262 -29.22 -8.57 -20.73
CA PRO A 262 -27.83 -8.15 -20.60
C PRO A 262 -27.15 -7.77 -21.93
N SER A 263 -27.90 -7.67 -23.04
CA SER A 263 -27.40 -7.35 -24.37
C SER A 263 -27.60 -5.88 -24.79
N SER A 264 -28.21 -5.06 -23.93
CA SER A 264 -28.32 -3.61 -24.11
C SER A 264 -26.93 -2.94 -24.08
N PRO A 265 -26.44 -2.37 -25.20
CA PRO A 265 -25.15 -1.69 -25.28
C PRO A 265 -25.09 -0.41 -24.42
N ASP A 266 -26.26 0.16 -24.08
CA ASP A 266 -26.37 1.35 -23.24
C ASP A 266 -25.98 1.06 -21.78
N ASP A 267 -26.25 -0.16 -21.28
CA ASP A 267 -25.87 -0.55 -19.92
C ASP A 267 -24.37 -0.78 -19.78
N ALA A 268 -23.74 -1.44 -20.77
CA ALA A 268 -22.28 -1.63 -20.84
C ALA A 268 -21.50 -0.31 -20.77
N GLN A 269 -22.00 0.74 -21.44
CA GLN A 269 -21.41 2.07 -21.38
C GLN A 269 -21.57 2.73 -20.00
N ILE A 270 -22.73 2.57 -19.33
CA ILE A 270 -22.92 3.10 -17.98
C ILE A 270 -21.90 2.47 -17.00
N TRP A 271 -21.59 1.18 -17.15
CA TRP A 271 -20.59 0.49 -16.32
C TRP A 271 -19.18 1.05 -16.52
N LEU A 272 -18.72 1.11 -17.77
CA LEU A 272 -17.39 1.57 -18.13
C LEU A 272 -17.17 3.05 -17.80
N ILE A 273 -18.18 3.90 -17.99
CA ILE A 273 -18.04 5.35 -17.88
C ILE A 273 -18.13 5.82 -16.43
N TYR A 274 -18.96 5.17 -15.60
CA TYR A 274 -19.28 5.69 -14.28
C TYR A 274 -18.76 4.81 -13.15
N LEU A 275 -19.00 3.50 -13.20
CA LEU A 275 -18.77 2.65 -12.03
C LEU A 275 -17.31 2.28 -11.82
N TYR A 276 -16.60 1.86 -12.87
CA TYR A 276 -15.18 1.49 -12.75
C TYR A 276 -14.30 2.66 -12.26
N PRO A 277 -14.36 3.86 -12.87
CA PRO A 277 -13.56 4.99 -12.40
C PRO A 277 -13.86 5.42 -10.96
N LEU A 278 -15.14 5.37 -10.55
CA LEU A 278 -15.53 5.70 -9.17
C LEU A 278 -14.98 4.68 -8.18
N ALA A 279 -15.07 3.39 -8.50
CA ALA A 279 -14.55 2.34 -7.63
C ALA A 279 -13.03 2.44 -7.45
N ASP A 280 -12.31 2.70 -8.55
CA ASP A 280 -10.86 2.78 -8.55
C ASP A 280 -10.35 4.06 -7.88
N GLY A 281 -11.06 5.18 -8.07
CA GLY A 281 -10.79 6.42 -7.35
C GLY A 281 -10.96 6.27 -5.84
N ALA A 282 -11.95 5.49 -5.39
CA ALA A 282 -12.17 5.22 -3.99
C ALA A 282 -11.12 4.25 -3.40
N LEU A 283 -10.71 3.22 -4.15
CA LEU A 283 -9.58 2.35 -3.81
C LEU A 283 -8.29 3.16 -3.64
N PHE A 284 -7.98 4.05 -4.60
CA PHE A 284 -6.82 4.92 -4.53
C PHE A 284 -6.87 5.83 -3.31
N THR A 285 -8.02 6.44 -3.04
CA THR A 285 -8.20 7.31 -1.86
C THR A 285 -7.91 6.56 -0.56
N MET A 286 -8.44 5.34 -0.41
CA MET A 286 -8.19 4.51 0.78
C MET A 286 -6.73 4.12 0.93
N ALA A 287 -6.09 3.75 -0.17
CA ALA A 287 -4.68 3.40 -0.17
C ALA A 287 -3.79 4.60 0.14
N LEU A 288 -4.10 5.77 -0.42
CA LEU A 288 -3.41 7.04 -0.16
C LEU A 288 -3.54 7.45 1.31
N LEU A 289 -4.74 7.39 1.89
CA LEU A 289 -4.93 7.63 3.32
C LEU A 289 -4.10 6.68 4.18
N THR A 290 -4.04 5.40 3.81
CA THR A 290 -3.23 4.41 4.49
C THR A 290 -1.74 4.73 4.39
N ALA A 291 -1.28 5.21 3.23
CA ALA A 291 0.09 5.67 3.03
C ALA A 291 0.43 6.93 3.83
N LEU A 292 -0.47 7.92 3.87
CA LEU A 292 -0.28 9.15 4.64
C LEU A 292 -0.27 8.87 6.15
N SER A 293 -1.13 7.95 6.60
CA SER A 293 -1.23 7.54 8.00
C SER A 293 -0.03 6.71 8.47
N GLY A 294 0.47 5.85 7.58
CA GLY A 294 1.65 5.03 7.79
C GLY A 294 2.83 5.52 6.94
N ALA A 295 3.18 6.81 7.01
CA ALA A 295 4.13 7.46 6.10
C ALA A 295 5.51 6.80 5.99
N ARG A 296 5.87 5.90 6.91
CA ARG A 296 7.14 5.14 6.91
C ARG A 296 7.00 3.67 6.51
N ILE A 297 5.78 3.18 6.22
CA ILE A 297 5.51 1.81 5.81
C ILE A 297 5.60 1.71 4.28
N THR A 298 6.66 1.08 3.78
CA THR A 298 6.88 0.85 2.33
C THR A 298 5.69 0.18 1.66
N GLN A 299 5.10 -0.82 2.30
CA GLN A 299 3.92 -1.51 1.75
C GLN A 299 2.73 -0.56 1.53
N SER A 300 2.44 0.37 2.45
CA SER A 300 1.31 1.29 2.30
C SER A 300 1.52 2.25 1.13
N ARG A 301 2.76 2.70 0.94
CA ARG A 301 3.16 3.55 -0.20
C ARG A 301 3.01 2.84 -1.54
N LEU A 302 3.49 1.59 -1.62
CA LEU A 302 3.35 0.75 -2.81
C LEU A 302 1.89 0.51 -3.17
N LEU A 303 1.04 0.21 -2.18
CA LEU A 303 -0.41 0.09 -2.40
C LEU A 303 -0.98 1.39 -2.96
N ALA A 304 -0.71 2.54 -2.34
CA ALA A 304 -1.20 3.83 -2.85
C ALA A 304 -0.79 4.08 -4.31
N SER A 305 0.44 3.73 -4.69
CA SER A 305 0.91 3.88 -6.06
C SER A 305 0.30 2.87 -7.02
N ALA A 306 0.10 1.62 -6.59
CA ALA A 306 -0.60 0.60 -7.38
C ALA A 306 -2.02 1.07 -7.73
N PHE A 307 -2.78 1.51 -6.73
CA PHE A 307 -4.14 1.99 -6.95
C PHE A 307 -4.17 3.34 -7.69
N GLY A 308 -3.13 4.16 -7.58
CA GLY A 308 -2.98 5.37 -8.37
C GLY A 308 -2.85 5.05 -9.86
N ALA A 309 -1.99 4.08 -10.20
CA ALA A 309 -1.85 3.59 -11.56
C ALA A 309 -3.16 2.99 -12.10
N HIS A 310 -3.87 2.23 -11.26
CA HIS A 310 -5.17 1.65 -11.62
C HIS A 310 -6.23 2.72 -11.93
N ALA A 311 -6.38 3.72 -11.04
CA ALA A 311 -7.34 4.80 -11.25
C ALA A 311 -7.03 5.64 -12.49
N VAL A 312 -5.74 5.92 -12.75
CA VAL A 312 -5.33 6.60 -13.99
C VAL A 312 -5.72 5.77 -15.21
N ALA A 313 -5.43 4.46 -15.21
CA ALA A 313 -5.76 3.57 -16.32
C ALA A 313 -7.25 3.58 -16.64
N SER A 314 -8.09 3.41 -15.62
CA SER A 314 -9.55 3.36 -15.78
C SER A 314 -10.13 4.70 -16.25
N ILE A 315 -9.59 5.82 -15.75
CA ILE A 315 -10.01 7.16 -16.19
C ILE A 315 -9.58 7.41 -17.64
N LEU A 316 -8.35 7.03 -18.02
CA LEU A 316 -7.89 7.18 -19.41
C LEU A 316 -8.72 6.32 -20.37
N ALA A 317 -8.98 5.07 -20.00
CA ALA A 317 -9.87 4.18 -20.74
C ALA A 317 -11.24 4.84 -20.94
N THR A 318 -11.85 5.31 -19.86
CA THR A 318 -13.17 5.99 -19.90
C THR A 318 -13.18 7.22 -20.78
N VAL A 319 -12.19 8.10 -20.61
CA VAL A 319 -12.08 9.33 -21.40
C VAL A 319 -11.98 9.01 -22.88
N TYR A 320 -11.23 7.97 -23.23
CA TYR A 320 -11.06 7.58 -24.62
C TYR A 320 -12.31 6.92 -25.21
N THR A 321 -12.94 5.99 -24.49
CA THR A 321 -14.18 5.34 -24.95
C THR A 321 -15.29 6.36 -25.17
N VAL A 322 -15.37 7.40 -24.33
CA VAL A 322 -16.35 8.50 -24.48
C VAL A 322 -16.00 9.43 -25.63
N ALA A 323 -14.71 9.72 -25.85
CA ALA A 323 -14.26 10.68 -26.86
C ALA A 323 -14.34 10.14 -28.29
N ASP A 324 -13.89 8.90 -28.50
CA ASP A 324 -13.66 8.34 -29.84
C ASP A 324 -14.77 7.36 -30.26
N GLY A 325 -15.69 7.04 -29.34
CA GLY A 325 -16.73 6.02 -29.53
C GLY A 325 -16.18 4.61 -29.79
N SER A 326 -14.86 4.43 -29.67
CA SER A 326 -14.19 3.14 -29.83
C SER A 326 -14.26 2.33 -28.53
N THR A 327 -14.38 1.02 -28.67
CA THR A 327 -14.35 0.07 -27.56
C THR A 327 -12.94 -0.46 -27.28
N ASP A 328 -11.95 -0.10 -28.09
CA ASP A 328 -10.57 -0.53 -27.92
C ASP A 328 -9.89 0.28 -26.82
N LEU A 329 -9.24 -0.43 -25.88
CA LEU A 329 -8.48 0.18 -24.81
C LEU A 329 -7.21 0.85 -25.37
N LEU A 330 -6.96 2.10 -25.00
CA LEU A 330 -5.68 2.75 -25.32
C LEU A 330 -4.51 1.98 -24.70
N ALA A 331 -3.40 1.83 -25.43
CA ALA A 331 -2.18 1.19 -24.91
C ALA A 331 -1.67 1.80 -23.58
N SER A 332 -1.96 3.09 -23.34
CA SER A 332 -1.64 3.77 -22.08
C SER A 332 -2.46 3.25 -20.89
N SER A 333 -3.70 2.82 -21.11
CA SER A 333 -4.56 2.22 -20.10
C SER A 333 -4.07 0.82 -19.74
N GLU A 334 -3.73 0.00 -20.74
CA GLU A 334 -3.14 -1.35 -20.54
C GLU A 334 -1.84 -1.29 -19.74
N PHE A 335 -0.98 -0.31 -20.05
CA PHE A 335 0.23 -0.05 -19.28
C PHE A 335 -0.08 0.30 -17.81
N GLY A 336 -1.11 1.12 -17.58
CA GLY A 336 -1.54 1.50 -16.23
C GLY A 336 -2.06 0.31 -15.41
N PHE A 337 -2.87 -0.57 -16.01
CA PHE A 337 -3.34 -1.80 -15.36
C PHE A 337 -2.20 -2.79 -15.06
N THR A 338 -1.25 -2.92 -15.98
CA THR A 338 -0.05 -3.75 -15.74
C THR A 338 0.83 -3.17 -14.64
N THR A 339 1.03 -1.85 -14.63
CA THR A 339 1.74 -1.15 -13.56
C THR A 339 1.09 -1.36 -12.21
N PHE A 340 -0.25 -1.30 -12.16
CA PHE A 340 -1.03 -1.60 -10.97
C PHE A 340 -0.74 -3.01 -10.42
N THR A 341 -0.87 -4.06 -11.24
CA THR A 341 -0.71 -5.45 -10.77
C THR A 341 0.72 -5.75 -10.30
N VAL A 342 1.74 -5.19 -10.97
CA VAL A 342 3.14 -5.29 -10.52
C VAL A 342 3.34 -4.62 -9.17
N LEU A 343 2.89 -3.38 -9.01
CA LEU A 343 3.03 -2.64 -7.74
C LEU A 343 2.25 -3.31 -6.61
N LEU A 344 1.11 -3.94 -6.92
CA LEU A 344 0.34 -4.74 -5.96
C LEU A 344 1.12 -5.98 -5.50
N ALA A 345 1.74 -6.72 -6.42
CA ALA A 345 2.59 -7.86 -6.10
C ALA A 345 3.79 -7.45 -5.23
N LEU A 346 4.45 -6.34 -5.59
CA LEU A 346 5.54 -5.77 -4.78
C LEU A 346 5.05 -5.35 -3.39
N ALA A 347 3.87 -4.73 -3.31
CA ALA A 347 3.27 -4.40 -2.03
C ALA A 347 3.02 -5.66 -1.19
N ALA A 348 2.54 -6.75 -1.78
CA ALA A 348 2.24 -7.99 -1.07
C ALA A 348 3.48 -8.61 -0.40
N ILE A 349 4.67 -8.45 -1.00
CA ILE A 349 5.94 -8.93 -0.45
C ILE A 349 6.73 -7.88 0.35
N ALA A 350 6.30 -6.61 0.36
CA ALA A 350 7.03 -5.53 1.02
C ALA A 350 7.00 -5.58 2.56
N PRO A 351 8.10 -5.19 3.24
CA PRO A 351 8.14 -5.13 4.70
C PRO A 351 6.99 -4.29 5.27
N THR A 352 6.40 -4.76 6.36
CA THR A 352 5.37 -4.03 7.12
C THR A 352 5.97 -3.07 8.14
N ASP A 353 7.25 -3.22 8.46
CA ASP A 353 7.89 -2.52 9.55
C ASP A 353 8.32 -1.11 9.16
N ASN A 354 8.12 -0.15 10.08
CA ASN A 354 8.48 1.26 9.93
C ASN A 354 9.99 1.54 9.93
N ARG A 355 10.81 0.49 10.11
CA ARG A 355 12.26 0.61 10.32
C ARG A 355 13.04 0.77 9.03
N THR A 356 12.49 0.31 7.91
CA THR A 356 13.16 0.35 6.61
C THR A 356 12.61 1.50 5.78
N ARG A 357 13.42 2.53 5.53
CA ARG A 357 13.10 3.50 4.48
C ARG A 357 13.06 2.75 3.15
N PRO A 358 12.05 2.98 2.30
CA PRO A 358 12.05 2.40 0.96
C PRO A 358 13.31 2.86 0.21
N PRO A 359 13.80 2.05 -0.75
CA PRO A 359 14.84 2.50 -1.67
C PRO A 359 14.45 3.85 -2.28
N HIS A 360 15.41 4.78 -2.40
CA HIS A 360 15.11 6.16 -2.81
C HIS A 360 14.39 6.23 -4.17
N HIS A 361 14.78 5.38 -5.13
CA HIS A 361 14.15 5.28 -6.45
C HIS A 361 12.66 4.89 -6.35
N LEU A 362 12.33 3.96 -5.44
CA LEU A 362 10.95 3.56 -5.19
C LEU A 362 10.13 4.69 -4.57
N GLY A 363 10.75 5.52 -3.72
CA GLY A 363 10.11 6.71 -3.17
C GLY A 363 9.67 7.69 -4.25
N ILE A 364 10.50 7.91 -5.28
CA ILE A 364 10.19 8.81 -6.40
C ILE A 364 9.03 8.24 -7.23
N VAL A 365 9.13 6.97 -7.66
CA VAL A 365 8.05 6.30 -8.42
C VAL A 365 6.73 6.37 -7.66
N VAL A 366 6.79 6.13 -6.34
CA VAL A 366 5.61 6.18 -5.48
C VAL A 366 4.95 7.55 -5.51
N HIS A 367 5.73 8.61 -5.33
CA HIS A 367 5.22 9.99 -5.31
C HIS A 367 4.66 10.41 -6.65
N VAL A 368 5.33 10.06 -7.75
CA VAL A 368 4.85 10.34 -9.11
C VAL A 368 3.49 9.69 -9.36
N MET A 369 3.35 8.40 -9.03
CA MET A 369 2.08 7.69 -9.22
C MET A 369 0.94 8.25 -8.35
N GLN A 370 1.25 8.73 -7.14
CA GLN A 370 0.25 9.38 -6.29
C GLN A 370 -0.21 10.72 -6.88
N VAL A 371 0.72 11.54 -7.38
CA VAL A 371 0.38 12.82 -8.03
C VAL A 371 -0.42 12.58 -9.31
N ALA A 372 -0.02 11.60 -10.12
CA ALA A 372 -0.73 11.22 -11.34
C ALA A 372 -2.16 10.74 -11.05
N GLY A 373 -2.34 9.88 -10.03
CA GLY A 373 -3.67 9.42 -9.59
C GLY A 373 -4.59 10.57 -9.15
N LEU A 374 -4.07 11.52 -8.37
CA LEU A 374 -4.84 12.70 -7.96
C LEU A 374 -5.24 13.57 -9.15
N LEU A 375 -4.33 13.78 -10.10
CA LEU A 375 -4.60 14.55 -11.31
C LEU A 375 -5.69 13.88 -12.17
N ALA A 376 -5.62 12.57 -12.36
CA ALA A 376 -6.61 11.82 -13.12
C ALA A 376 -8.01 11.94 -12.50
N ILE A 377 -8.14 11.78 -11.18
CA ILE A 377 -9.44 11.94 -10.48
C ILE A 377 -9.99 13.36 -10.66
N ALA A 378 -9.13 14.39 -10.57
CA ALA A 378 -9.55 15.77 -10.77
C ALA A 378 -10.05 16.00 -12.20
N VAL A 379 -9.37 15.46 -13.20
CA VAL A 379 -9.77 15.49 -14.61
C VAL A 379 -11.13 14.80 -14.80
N TYR A 380 -11.29 13.57 -14.29
CA TYR A 380 -12.53 12.83 -14.39
C TYR A 380 -13.71 13.58 -13.75
N THR A 381 -13.50 14.13 -12.54
CA THR A 381 -14.53 14.91 -11.84
C THR A 381 -14.92 16.17 -12.62
N LEU A 382 -13.94 16.84 -13.24
CA LEU A 382 -14.20 18.00 -14.09
C LEU A 382 -15.00 17.60 -15.34
N THR A 383 -14.63 16.50 -16.00
CA THR A 383 -15.36 15.97 -17.16
C THR A 383 -16.82 15.65 -16.82
N LEU A 384 -17.07 15.03 -15.66
CA LEU A 384 -18.43 14.77 -15.18
C LEU A 384 -19.21 16.07 -14.91
N ALA A 385 -18.55 17.09 -14.34
CA ALA A 385 -19.20 18.35 -13.98
C ALA A 385 -19.54 19.22 -15.20
N THR A 386 -18.72 19.18 -16.26
CA THR A 386 -18.87 20.04 -17.44
C THR A 386 -19.59 19.37 -18.60
N GLY A 387 -19.78 18.05 -18.57
CA GLY A 387 -20.39 17.27 -19.66
C GLY A 387 -19.61 17.35 -20.99
N THR A 388 -18.39 17.91 -20.96
CA THR A 388 -17.56 18.20 -22.12
C THR A 388 -16.12 17.86 -21.78
N LEU A 389 -15.49 17.02 -22.61
CA LEU A 389 -14.05 16.79 -22.56
C LEU A 389 -13.35 18.02 -23.15
N PRO A 390 -12.42 18.67 -22.43
CA PRO A 390 -11.54 19.62 -23.09
C PRO A 390 -10.73 18.82 -24.13
N PRO A 391 -10.76 19.18 -25.44
CA PRO A 391 -10.17 18.39 -26.53
C PRO A 391 -8.64 18.22 -26.46
N ALA A 392 -8.03 18.78 -25.43
CA ALA A 392 -6.61 18.82 -25.14
C ALA A 392 -6.16 17.76 -24.10
N VAL A 393 -7.07 17.15 -23.33
CA VAL A 393 -6.69 16.46 -22.09
C VAL A 393 -5.90 15.17 -22.32
N THR A 394 -6.20 14.39 -23.34
CA THR A 394 -5.55 13.09 -23.64
C THR A 394 -4.05 13.21 -23.97
N PRO A 395 -3.59 14.06 -24.92
CA PRO A 395 -2.16 14.22 -25.17
C PRO A 395 -1.43 14.89 -24.00
N TYR A 396 -2.06 15.82 -23.28
CA TYR A 396 -1.40 16.48 -22.14
C TYR A 396 -1.31 15.59 -20.89
N SER A 397 -2.29 14.73 -20.61
CA SER A 397 -2.21 13.78 -19.49
C SER A 397 -1.21 12.66 -19.76
N ALA A 398 -1.19 12.09 -20.98
CA ALA A 398 -0.16 11.14 -21.41
C ALA A 398 1.24 11.78 -21.40
N ALA A 399 1.39 12.99 -21.95
CA ALA A 399 2.65 13.73 -21.93
C ALA A 399 3.08 14.13 -20.50
N THR A 400 2.14 14.45 -19.61
CA THR A 400 2.43 14.76 -18.20
C THR A 400 2.90 13.50 -17.48
N LEU A 401 2.27 12.36 -17.72
CA LEU A 401 2.67 11.08 -17.11
C LEU A 401 4.04 10.62 -17.62
N LEU A 402 4.29 10.77 -18.92
CA LEU A 402 5.59 10.54 -19.55
C LEU A 402 6.66 11.50 -19.03
N LEU A 403 6.38 12.80 -18.93
CA LEU A 403 7.30 13.81 -18.42
C LEU A 403 7.64 13.54 -16.95
N LEU A 404 6.66 13.18 -16.13
CA LEU A 404 6.86 12.85 -14.72
C LEU A 404 7.68 11.56 -14.55
N LEU A 405 7.43 10.54 -15.38
CA LEU A 405 8.23 9.31 -15.43
C LEU A 405 9.67 9.59 -15.91
N LEU A 406 9.85 10.47 -16.89
CA LEU A 406 11.16 10.86 -17.42
C LEU A 406 11.96 11.68 -16.39
N VAL A 407 11.30 12.58 -15.66
CA VAL A 407 11.89 13.33 -14.53
C VAL A 407 12.26 12.36 -13.40
N ALA A 408 11.41 11.38 -13.08
CA ALA A 408 11.73 10.35 -12.10
C ALA A 408 12.96 9.53 -12.51
N LEU A 409 13.04 9.16 -13.79
CA LEU A 409 14.16 8.44 -14.38
C LEU A 409 15.45 9.26 -14.33
N ILE A 410 15.43 10.51 -14.83
CA ILE A 410 16.59 11.41 -14.79
C ILE A 410 17.04 11.62 -13.36
N THR A 411 16.14 11.89 -12.43
CA THR A 411 16.48 12.08 -11.00
C THR A 411 17.06 10.81 -10.37
N SER A 412 16.63 9.63 -10.81
CA SER A 412 17.19 8.34 -10.36
C SER A 412 18.59 8.05 -10.93
N LEU A 413 18.89 8.56 -12.13
CA LEU A 413 20.17 8.37 -12.83
C LEU A 413 21.20 9.44 -12.48
N TYR A 414 20.77 10.66 -12.15
CA TYR A 414 21.66 11.81 -11.93
C TYR A 414 22.16 11.98 -10.51
N HIS A 415 21.89 11.04 -9.60
CA HIS A 415 22.50 11.17 -8.28
C HIS A 415 23.98 10.78 -8.39
N PRO A 416 24.93 11.71 -8.19
CA PRO A 416 26.32 11.33 -8.07
C PRO A 416 26.38 10.34 -6.93
N THR A 417 27.05 9.20 -7.14
CA THR A 417 27.52 8.37 -6.05
C THR A 417 28.22 9.30 -5.08
N SER A 418 27.51 9.77 -4.04
CA SER A 418 28.07 10.67 -3.06
C SER A 418 29.18 9.87 -2.44
N THR A 419 30.39 10.24 -2.80
CA THR A 419 31.63 9.71 -2.28
C THR A 419 31.45 9.60 -0.79
N ARG A 420 31.44 8.35 -0.33
CA ARG A 420 31.50 7.98 1.07
C ARG A 420 32.83 8.51 1.57
N SER A 421 32.81 9.76 2.03
CA SER A 421 33.91 10.36 2.76
C SER A 421 33.87 9.71 4.13
N ASP A 422 34.67 8.66 4.30
CA ASP A 422 35.05 8.14 5.61
C ASP A 422 35.64 9.29 6.44
N ARG A 423 34.91 9.72 7.47
CA ARG A 423 35.41 10.41 8.67
C ARG A 423 34.54 10.09 9.86
#